data_AF-A0A2V6HG87-F1
#
_entry.id   AF-A0A2V6HG87-F1
#
_cell.length_a   1.000
_cell.length_b   1.000
_cell.length_c   1.000
_cell.angle_alpha   90.00
_cell.angle_beta   90.00
_cell.angle_gamma   90.00
#
_symmetry.space_group_name_H-M   'P 1'
#
loop_
_entity.id
_entity.type
_entity.pdbx_description
1 polymer ?
#
loop_
_entity_poly.entity_id
_entity_poly.type
_entity_poly.pdbx_seq_one_letter_code
_entity_poly.pdbx_strand_id
1 'polypeptide(L)'
;MHRTNSIAIRAPKMVIFETAANLELWPKILPHYRYVRFLERGADRNVVVMAAERSKIPISWTSEQIIDRNRLEIHFHHLKAWTKGMRVVWTFSEIS
;
A
#
# COMPACT_ATOMS: atom_id res chain seq x y z
N MET A 1 4.35 -3.31 18.73
CA MET A 1 3.11 -4.10 18.55
C MET A 1 3.09 -4.62 17.12
N HIS A 2 2.93 -5.93 16.93
CA HIS A 2 2.75 -6.55 15.62
C HIS A 2 1.27 -6.92 15.44
N ARG A 3 0.73 -6.69 14.24
CA ARG A 3 -0.66 -6.98 13.87
C ARG A 3 -0.67 -7.54 12.46
N THR A 4 -1.47 -8.59 12.26
CA THR A 4 -1.61 -9.27 10.97
C THR A 4 -3.09 -9.45 10.69
N ASN A 5 -3.49 -9.17 9.45
CA ASN A 5 -4.81 -9.45 8.90
C ASN A 5 -4.62 -10.12 7.55
N SER A 6 -5.49 -11.08 7.21
CA SER A 6 -5.43 -11.82 5.95
C SER A 6 -6.82 -11.93 5.34
N ILE A 7 -6.87 -12.03 4.01
CA ILE A 7 -8.10 -12.22 3.23
C ILE A 7 -7.81 -13.16 2.06
N ALA A 8 -8.78 -13.99 1.68
CA ALA A 8 -8.74 -14.80 0.48
C ALA A 8 -9.37 -14.06 -0.70
N ILE A 9 -8.71 -14.04 -1.85
CA ILE A 9 -9.19 -13.36 -3.06
C ILE A 9 -9.20 -14.36 -4.22
N ARG A 10 -10.35 -14.53 -4.88
CA ARG A 10 -10.49 -15.42 -6.04
C ARG A 10 -10.02 -14.74 -7.33
N ALA A 11 -8.71 -14.56 -7.46
CA ALA A 11 -8.07 -14.04 -8.66
C ALA A 11 -6.61 -14.55 -8.73
N PRO A 12 -5.97 -14.55 -9.91
CA PRO A 12 -4.56 -14.95 -10.02
C PRO A 12 -3.66 -14.10 -9.13
N LYS A 13 -2.75 -14.73 -8.36
CA LYS A 13 -1.87 -14.06 -7.41
C LYS A 13 -1.11 -12.87 -7.99
N MET A 14 -0.56 -13.01 -9.20
CA MET A 14 0.16 -11.90 -9.86
C MET A 14 -0.74 -10.71 -10.20
N VAL A 15 -2.00 -10.96 -10.58
CA VAL A 15 -2.95 -9.87 -10.85
C VAL A 15 -3.25 -9.10 -9.57
N ILE A 16 -3.43 -9.79 -8.45
CA ILE A 16 -3.66 -9.16 -7.14
C ILE A 16 -2.43 -8.35 -6.73
N PHE A 17 -1.22 -8.92 -6.84
CA PHE A 17 0.04 -8.27 -6.50
C PHE A 17 0.25 -6.98 -7.29
N GLU A 18 0.16 -7.02 -8.62
CA GLU A 18 0.36 -5.82 -9.46
C GLU A 18 -0.75 -4.77 -9.24
N THR A 19 -2.00 -5.21 -9.00
CA THR A 19 -3.11 -4.32 -8.64
C THR A 19 -2.84 -3.60 -7.32
N ALA A 20 -2.35 -4.33 -6.31
CA ALA A 20 -1.99 -3.76 -5.01
C ALA A 20 -0.79 -2.80 -5.11
N ALA A 21 0.21 -3.14 -5.91
CA ALA A 21 1.41 -2.32 -6.11
C ALA A 21 1.12 -0.99 -6.84
N ASN A 22 0.09 -0.96 -7.69
CA ASN A 22 -0.30 0.23 -8.45
C ASN A 22 -1.05 1.26 -7.59
N LEU A 23 -0.29 2.13 -6.90
CA LEU A 23 -0.88 3.15 -6.02
C LEU A 23 -1.76 4.19 -6.72
N GLU A 24 -1.59 4.42 -8.02
CA GLU A 24 -2.45 5.36 -8.78
C GLU A 24 -3.88 4.83 -8.93
N LEU A 25 -4.04 3.51 -8.89
CA LEU A 25 -5.34 2.85 -8.97
C LEU A 25 -6.10 2.96 -7.64
N TRP A 26 -5.42 3.18 -6.52
CA TRP A 26 -6.01 3.10 -5.18
C TRP A 26 -7.21 4.03 -4.99
N PRO A 27 -7.18 5.33 -5.35
CA PRO A 27 -8.36 6.19 -5.24
C PRO A 27 -9.56 5.72 -6.08
N LYS A 28 -9.34 4.90 -7.12
CA LYS A 28 -10.42 4.36 -7.96
C LYS A 28 -11.06 3.11 -7.36
N ILE A 29 -10.29 2.28 -6.66
CA ILE A 29 -10.75 0.96 -6.17
C ILE A 29 -10.95 0.91 -4.64
N LEU A 30 -10.43 1.90 -3.90
CA LEU A 30 -10.59 2.04 -2.46
C LEU A 30 -11.35 3.34 -2.15
N PRO A 31 -12.69 3.28 -1.92
CA PRO A 31 -13.52 4.48 -1.77
C PRO A 31 -13.11 5.42 -0.63
N HIS A 32 -12.34 4.93 0.35
CA HIS A 32 -11.83 5.72 1.46
C HIS A 32 -10.55 6.50 1.11
N TYR A 33 -9.90 6.23 -0.02
CA TYR A 33 -8.76 7.00 -0.49
C TYR A 33 -9.22 8.22 -1.28
N ARG A 34 -8.71 9.41 -0.91
CA ARG A 34 -8.99 10.66 -1.61
C ARG A 34 -8.00 10.91 -2.73
N TYR A 35 -6.71 10.67 -2.48
CA TYR A 35 -5.67 10.74 -3.50
C TYR A 35 -4.37 10.05 -3.05
N VAL A 36 -3.55 9.69 -4.05
CA VAL A 36 -2.13 9.39 -3.87
C VAL A 36 -1.33 10.33 -4.77
N ARG A 37 -0.35 11.04 -4.20
CA ARG A 37 0.52 11.96 -4.93
C ARG A 37 1.97 11.52 -4.81
N PHE A 38 2.61 11.25 -5.93
CA PHE A 38 4.02 10.86 -5.95
C PHE A 38 4.92 12.07 -5.73
N LEU A 39 5.90 11.91 -4.84
CA LEU A 39 7.01 12.83 -4.60
C LEU A 39 8.26 12.35 -5.33
N GLU A 40 8.49 11.04 -5.34
CA GLU A 40 9.54 10.35 -6.09
C GLU A 40 8.94 9.12 -6.77
N ARG A 41 9.34 8.86 -8.02
CA ARG A 41 8.98 7.65 -8.76
C ARG A 41 10.22 6.88 -9.19
N GLY A 42 10.18 5.58 -8.98
CA GLY A 42 11.18 4.63 -9.45
C GLY A 42 10.51 3.35 -9.95
N ALA A 43 11.31 2.41 -10.44
CA ALA A 43 10.81 1.14 -10.95
C ALA A 43 10.15 0.29 -9.84
N ASP A 44 10.84 0.18 -8.70
CA ASP A 44 10.43 -0.65 -7.56
C ASP A 44 10.35 0.13 -6.24
N ARG A 45 10.65 1.44 -6.26
CA ARG A 45 10.63 2.28 -5.07
C ARG A 45 9.97 3.61 -5.38
N ASN A 46 9.00 4.00 -4.55
CA ASN A 46 8.30 5.27 -4.64
C ASN A 46 8.29 5.99 -3.30
N VAL A 47 8.22 7.31 -3.33
CA VAL A 47 7.85 8.12 -2.15
C VAL A 47 6.57 8.85 -2.48
N VAL A 48 5.53 8.66 -1.66
CA VAL A 48 4.18 9.15 -1.93
C VAL A 48 3.58 9.87 -0.73
N VAL A 49 2.74 10.88 -1.01
CA VAL A 49 1.75 11.38 -0.07
C VAL A 49 0.47 10.60 -0.29
N MET A 50 -0.02 9.97 0.77
CA MET A 50 -1.28 9.24 0.79
C MET A 50 -2.30 10.05 1.59
N ALA A 51 -3.50 10.19 1.06
CA ALA A 51 -4.59 10.87 1.74
C ALA A 51 -5.87 10.03 1.68
N ALA A 52 -6.46 9.79 2.83
CA ALA A 52 -7.62 8.93 3.01
C ALA A 52 -8.58 9.49 4.07
N GLU A 53 -9.75 8.90 4.18
CA GLU A 53 -10.72 9.16 5.24
C GLU A 53 -10.74 7.99 6.22
N ARG A 54 -10.65 8.30 7.51
CA ARG A 54 -10.77 7.32 8.59
C ARG A 54 -11.92 7.76 9.50
N SER A 55 -13.00 6.98 9.53
CA SER A 55 -14.21 7.34 10.28
C SER A 55 -14.71 8.75 9.94
N LYS A 56 -14.70 9.10 8.65
CA LYS A 56 -15.02 10.44 8.10
C LYS A 56 -14.04 11.57 8.48
N ILE A 57 -12.94 11.26 9.17
CA ILE A 57 -11.88 12.23 9.48
C ILE A 57 -10.80 12.14 8.39
N PRO A 58 -10.50 13.24 7.68
CA PRO A 58 -9.46 13.25 6.67
C PRO A 58 -8.09 13.10 7.33
N ILE A 59 -7.29 12.17 6.82
CA ILE A 59 -5.92 11.92 7.26
C ILE A 59 -4.98 11.93 6.05
N SER A 60 -3.71 12.26 6.30
CA SER A 60 -2.65 12.16 5.29
C SER A 60 -1.30 11.84 5.92
N TRP A 61 -0.47 11.12 5.19
CA TRP A 61 0.90 10.79 5.60
C TRP A 61 1.82 10.69 4.38
N THR A 62 3.13 10.69 4.62
CA THR A 62 4.13 10.37 3.59
C THR A 62 4.63 8.96 3.83
N SER A 63 4.68 8.15 2.77
CA SER A 63 5.18 6.78 2.82
C SER A 63 6.20 6.53 1.72
N GLU A 64 7.24 5.78 2.05
CA GLU A 64 8.01 5.01 1.07
C GLU A 64 7.24 3.74 0.74
N GLN A 65 7.22 3.35 -0.53
CA GLN A 65 6.77 2.05 -1.02
C GLN A 65 7.96 1.34 -1.67
N ILE A 66 8.16 0.07 -1.36
CA ILE A 66 9.10 -0.82 -2.05
C ILE A 66 8.31 -2.02 -2.60
N ILE A 67 8.51 -2.33 -3.87
CA ILE A 67 7.87 -3.43 -4.60
C ILE A 67 8.92 -4.52 -4.80
N ASP A 68 8.89 -5.56 -3.98
CA ASP A 68 9.79 -6.71 -4.13
C ASP A 68 9.12 -7.79 -4.97
N ARG A 69 9.42 -7.79 -6.27
CA ARG A 69 8.86 -8.76 -7.23
C ARG A 69 9.44 -10.17 -7.07
N ASN A 70 10.65 -10.29 -6.53
CA ASN A 70 11.28 -11.58 -6.31
C ASN A 70 10.57 -12.34 -5.18
N ARG A 71 10.16 -11.62 -4.13
CA ARG A 71 9.46 -12.19 -2.97
C ARG A 71 7.94 -12.07 -3.05
N LEU A 72 7.42 -11.31 -4.01
CA LEU A 72 6.02 -10.89 -4.08
C LEU A 72 5.60 -10.23 -2.77
N GLU A 73 6.36 -9.21 -2.37
CA GLU A 73 6.09 -8.41 -1.18
C GLU A 73 5.96 -6.93 -1.56
N ILE A 74 5.07 -6.22 -0.87
CA ILE A 74 4.98 -4.76 -0.97
C ILE A 74 5.22 -4.20 0.43
N HIS A 75 6.28 -3.41 0.57
CA HIS A 75 6.63 -2.77 1.83
C HIS A 75 6.20 -1.32 1.82
N PHE A 76 5.65 -0.87 2.94
CA PHE A 76 5.40 0.54 3.21
C PHE A 76 6.14 0.96 4.48
N HIS A 77 6.85 2.07 4.40
CA HIS A 77 7.47 2.71 5.55
C HIS A 77 6.99 4.15 5.66
N HIS A 78 6.25 4.44 6.73
CA HIS A 78 5.65 5.75 6.95
C HIS A 78 6.72 6.74 7.44
N LEU A 79 7.03 7.75 6.63
CA LEU A 79 8.14 8.68 6.83
C LEU A 79 7.76 9.92 7.66
N LYS A 80 6.49 10.35 7.57
CA LYS A 80 6.00 11.59 8.20
C LYS A 80 4.56 11.45 8.72
N ALA A 81 4.13 12.40 9.55
CA ALA A 81 2.84 12.48 10.23
C ALA A 81 2.67 11.47 11.41
N TRP A 82 1.45 11.36 11.95
CA TRP A 82 1.14 10.64 13.19
C TRP A 82 1.45 9.13 13.14
N THR A 83 1.61 8.55 11.95
CA THR A 83 2.01 7.15 11.75
C THR A 83 3.50 6.98 11.46
N LYS A 84 4.34 8.00 11.66
CA LYS A 84 5.78 7.93 11.36
C LYS A 84 6.43 6.73 12.06
N GLY A 85 7.26 6.00 11.32
CA GLY A 85 7.94 4.79 11.79
C GLY A 85 7.11 3.51 11.68
N MET A 86 5.83 3.61 11.32
CA MET A 86 5.02 2.43 11.00
C MET A 86 5.57 1.73 9.76
N ARG A 87 5.67 0.40 9.86
CA ARG A 87 6.08 -0.48 8.76
C ARG A 87 4.97 -1.47 8.48
N VAL A 88 4.65 -1.63 7.21
CA VAL A 88 3.64 -2.57 6.72
C VAL A 88 4.28 -3.41 5.64
N VAL A 89 3.97 -4.70 5.63
CA VAL A 89 4.35 -5.62 4.55
C VAL A 89 3.10 -6.33 4.09
N TRP A 90 2.83 -6.30 2.80
CA TRP A 90 1.81 -7.12 2.17
C TRP A 90 2.51 -8.29 1.50
N THR A 91 2.10 -9.51 1.86
CA THR A 91 2.61 -10.76 1.29
C THR A 91 1.49 -11.45 0.52
N PHE A 92 1.86 -12.21 -0.51
CA PHE A 92 0.89 -12.86 -1.39
C PHE A 92 1.24 -14.34 -1.56
N SER A 93 0.30 -15.21 -1.20
CA SER A 93 0.44 -16.66 -1.29
C SER A 93 -0.77 -17.28 -1.98
N GLU A 94 -0.56 -18.41 -2.65
CA GLU A 94 -1.67 -19.24 -3.12
C GLU A 94 -2.35 -19.90 -1.92
N ILE A 95 -3.66 -20.15 -2.02
CA ILE A 95 -4.40 -20.94 -1.06
C ILE A 95 -4.42 -22.37 -1.62
N SER A 96 -3.83 -23.31 -0.89
CA SER A 96 -3.87 -24.74 -1.17
C SER A 96 -5.27 -25.32 -0.93
#